data_AF-A0A918MTS7-F1
#
_entry.id   AF-A0A918MTS7-F1
#
_cell.length_a   1.000
_cell.length_b   1.000
_cell.length_c   1.000
_cell.angle_alpha   90.00
_cell.angle_beta   90.00
_cell.angle_gamma   90.00
#
_symmetry.space_group_name_H-M   'P 1'
#
loop_
_entity.id
_entity.type
_entity.pdbx_description
1 polymer ?
#
loop_
_entity_poly.entity_id
_entity_poly.type
_entity_poly.pdbx_seq_one_letter_code
_entity_poly.pdbx_strand_id
1 'polypeptide(L)' 'MSGFSWKDDRFAEYRNTGAGAGTAGTDRPQLTDAQAARQEVADWLGDWTPTAS' A
#
# COMPACT_ATOMS: atom_id res chain seq x y z
N MET A 1 -12.43 19.84 -14.58
CA MET A 1 -11.97 18.98 -13.47
C MET A 1 -10.52 18.64 -13.75
N SER A 2 -9.65 18.80 -12.75
CA SER A 2 -8.19 18.59 -12.85
C SER A 2 -7.88 17.24 -13.52
N GLY A 3 -7.06 17.24 -14.57
CA GLY A 3 -6.83 16.10 -15.46
C GLY A 3 -5.98 14.95 -14.91
N PHE A 4 -5.76 14.90 -13.59
CA PHE A 4 -5.01 13.81 -12.95
C PHE A 4 -5.95 13.02 -12.05
N SER A 5 -6.22 11.79 -12.45
CA SER A 5 -7.01 10.86 -11.66
C SER A 5 -6.13 10.24 -10.59
N TRP A 6 -6.59 10.23 -9.34
CA TRP A 6 -5.93 9.49 -8.27
C TRP A 6 -5.82 7.98 -8.57
N LYS A 7 -6.65 7.45 -9.48
CA LYS A 7 -6.60 6.05 -9.89
C LYS A 7 -5.35 5.70 -10.69
N ASP A 8 -4.67 6.71 -11.22
CA ASP A 8 -3.39 6.55 -11.91
C ASP A 8 -2.21 6.52 -10.91
N ASP A 9 -2.46 6.83 -9.63
CA ASP A 9 -1.47 6.73 -8.56
C ASP A 9 -1.38 5.31 -7.98
N ARG A 10 -0.39 5.10 -7.11
CA ARG A 10 -0.07 3.79 -6.50
C ARG A 10 -0.81 3.55 -5.19
N PHE A 11 -2.11 3.82 -5.14
CA PHE A 11 -2.94 3.54 -3.96
C PHE A 11 -3.42 2.09 -3.96
N ALA A 12 -3.09 1.36 -2.90
CA ALA A 12 -3.59 0.02 -2.63
C ALA A 12 -3.57 -0.28 -1.13
N GLU A 13 -4.40 -1.22 -0.69
CA GLU A 13 -4.48 -1.68 0.69
C GLU A 13 -4.09 -3.16 0.79
N TYR A 14 -3.79 -3.64 2.00
CA TYR A 14 -3.57 -5.06 2.24
C TYR A 14 -4.13 -5.46 3.60
N ARG A 15 -5.17 -6.30 3.59
CA ARG A 15 -5.77 -6.89 4.81
C ARG A 15 -6.17 -5.85 5.88
N ASN A 16 -6.62 -4.67 5.46
CA ASN A 16 -7.16 -3.66 6.37
C ASN A 16 -8.39 -4.20 7.12
N THR A 17 -8.53 -3.83 8.39
CA THR A 17 -9.65 -4.24 9.26
C THR A 17 -10.31 -3.04 9.94
N GLY A 18 -11.56 -3.19 10.37
CA GLY A 18 -12.33 -2.14 11.06
C GLY A 18 -13.39 -1.47 10.18
N ALA A 19 -14.17 -0.55 10.74
CA ALA A 19 -15.35 0.03 10.09
C ALA A 19 -15.06 0.81 8.79
N GLY A 20 -13.81 1.25 8.59
CA GLY A 20 -13.37 1.94 7.36
C GLY A 20 -12.82 1.01 6.28
N ALA A 21 -12.65 -0.28 6.56
CA ALA A 21 -12.16 -1.25 5.58
C ALA A 21 -13.30 -1.66 4.64
N GLY A 22 -13.12 -1.44 3.35
CA GLY A 22 -14.06 -1.82 2.31
C GLY A 22 -13.64 -3.08 1.56
N THR A 23 -14.54 -3.61 0.74
CA THR A 23 -14.24 -4.74 -0.16
C THR A 23 -13.27 -4.32 -1.27
N ALA A 24 -12.47 -5.26 -1.77
CA ALA A 24 -11.61 -5.05 -2.92
C ALA A 24 -12.42 -4.62 -4.16
N GLY A 25 -11.91 -3.65 -4.92
CA GLY A 25 -12.53 -3.19 -6.15
C GLY A 25 -11.68 -2.18 -6.91
N THR A 26 -12.18 -1.71 -8.05
CA THR A 26 -11.46 -0.72 -8.89
C THR A 26 -11.17 0.59 -8.16
N ASP A 27 -12.02 0.95 -7.21
CA ASP A 27 -11.88 2.15 -6.39
C ASP A 27 -11.20 1.87 -5.04
N ARG A 28 -10.87 0.61 -4.74
CA ARG A 28 -10.14 0.18 -3.55
C ARG A 28 -9.24 -1.02 -3.89
N PRO A 29 -8.15 -0.80 -4.65
CA PRO A 29 -7.25 -1.86 -5.03
C PRO A 29 -6.67 -2.56 -3.79
N GLN A 30 -6.57 -3.88 -3.82
CA GLN A 30 -5.92 -4.68 -2.78
C GLN A 30 -4.67 -5.32 -3.35
N LEU A 31 -3.59 -5.33 -2.55
CA LEU A 31 -2.39 -6.08 -2.86
C LEU A 31 -2.67 -7.58 -2.73
N THR A 32 -2.06 -8.37 -3.60
CA THR A 32 -1.90 -9.81 -3.37
C THR A 32 -0.87 -10.05 -2.27
N ASP A 33 -0.89 -11.25 -1.66
CA ASP A 33 0.11 -11.64 -0.67
C ASP A 33 1.56 -11.46 -1.21
N ALA A 34 1.80 -11.83 -2.47
CA ALA A 34 3.11 -11.66 -3.12
C ALA A 34 3.49 -10.19 -3.40
N GLN A 35 2.52 -9.29 -3.57
CA GLN A 35 2.79 -7.86 -3.70
C GLN A 35 3.06 -7.22 -2.34
N ALA A 36 2.31 -7.62 -1.32
CA ALA A 36 2.48 -7.17 0.05
C ALA A 36 3.83 -7.58 0.64
N ALA A 37 4.32 -8.77 0.29
CA ALA A 37 5.66 -9.25 0.66
C ALA A 37 6.82 -8.42 0.06
N ARG A 38 6.54 -7.46 -0.85
CA ARG A 38 7.54 -6.49 -1.36
C ARG A 38 7.41 -5.11 -0.71
N GLN A 39 6.64 -5.01 0.36
CA GLN A 39 6.40 -3.78 1.11
C GLN A 39 6.96 -3.89 2.54
N GLU A 40 7.89 -4.81 2.78
CA GLU A 40 8.49 -5.01 4.09
C GLU A 40 9.54 -3.93 4.38
N VAL A 41 9.91 -3.78 5.65
CA VAL A 41 10.94 -2.82 6.07
C VAL A 41 12.26 -3.05 5.31
N ALA A 42 12.63 -4.30 5.08
CA ALA A 42 13.83 -4.66 4.33
C ALA A 42 13.77 -4.22 2.85
N ASP A 43 12.61 -4.33 2.19
CA ASP A 43 12.44 -3.87 0.82
C ASP A 43 12.54 -2.34 0.70
N TRP A 44 12.06 -1.62 1.71
CA TRP A 44 12.04 -0.16 1.71
C TRP A 44 13.34 0.49 2.18
N LEU A 45 13.98 -0.08 3.21
CA LEU A 45 15.18 0.50 3.81
C LEU A 45 16.48 -0.08 3.22
N GLY A 46 16.42 -1.25 2.57
CA GLY A 46 17.60 -1.95 2.08
C GLY A 46 18.61 -2.19 3.20
N ASP A 47 19.86 -1.78 2.98
CA ASP A 47 20.96 -1.96 3.95
C ASP A 47 20.92 -0.93 5.10
N TRP A 48 20.00 0.04 5.07
CA TRP A 48 19.92 1.05 6.12
C TRP A 48 19.23 0.50 7.38
N THR A 49 19.96 0.52 8.51
CA THR A 49 19.45 0.10 9.83
C THR A 49 19.37 1.30 10.78
N PRO A 50 18.23 2.02 10.84
CA PRO A 50 18.09 3.17 11.74
C PRO A 50 18.10 2.77 13.21
N THR A 51 18.69 3.61 14.07
CA THR A 51 18.72 3.44 15.53
C THR A 51 17.87 4.51 16.21
N ALA A 52 17.41 4.24 17.43
CA ALA A 52 16.72 5.24 18.24
C ALA A 52 17.66 6.42 18.58
N SER A 53 17.07 7.61 18.73
CA SER A 53 17.77 8.84 19.18
C SER A 53 17.90 8.91 20.69
#